data_AF-A0A1A8EEW4-F1
#
_entry.id   AF-A0A1A8EEW4-F1
#
_cell.length_a   1.000
_cell.length_b   1.000
_cell.length_c   1.000
_cell.angle_alpha   90.00
_cell.angle_beta   90.00
_cell.angle_gamma   90.00
#
_symmetry.space_group_name_H-M   'P 1'
#
loop_
_entity.id
_entity.type
_entity.pdbx_description
1 polymer ?
#
loop_
_entity_poly.entity_id
_entity_poly.type
_entity_poly.pdbx_seq_one_letter_code
_entity_poly.pdbx_strand_id
1 'polypeptide(L)' 'RCTFIYGTPTMYVDMLAQPDLAKYDLSSLEGGIMAGSPCPAELVNKVVSLMGIKGLTIGYGTTENSP' A
#
# COMPACT_ATOMS: atom_id res chain seq x y z
N ARG A 1 0.34 3.46 16.26
CA ARG A 1 0.01 4.59 15.38
C ARG A 1 1.02 4.60 14.22
N CYS A 2 0.55 4.45 12.99
CA CYS A 2 1.39 4.34 11.78
C CYS A 2 0.98 5.43 10.79
N THR A 3 1.95 6.10 10.16
CA THR A 3 1.70 7.17 9.16
C THR A 3 2.06 6.75 7.74
N PHE A 4 2.95 5.77 7.57
CA PHE A 4 3.37 5.25 6.27
C PHE A 4 3.50 3.73 6.29
N ILE A 5 2.94 3.07 5.27
CA ILE A 5 3.07 1.62 5.06
C ILE A 5 3.99 1.35 3.87
N TYR A 6 4.94 0.44 4.05
CA TYR A 6 5.80 -0.06 2.99
C TYR A 6 5.43 -1.52 2.74
N GLY A 7 5.16 -1.89 1.49
CA GLY A 7 4.78 -3.26 1.19
C GLY A 7 4.82 -3.59 -0.29
N THR A 8 4.65 -4.87 -0.60
CA THR A 8 4.48 -5.33 -1.98
C THR A 8 3.01 -5.26 -2.39
N PRO A 9 2.70 -5.26 -3.70
CA PRO A 9 1.33 -5.37 -4.20
C PRO A 9 0.50 -6.48 -3.50
N THR A 10 1.09 -7.66 -3.29
CA THR A 10 0.40 -8.77 -2.62
C THR A 10 0.03 -8.46 -1.17
N MET A 11 0.91 -7.81 -0.41
CA MET A 11 0.59 -7.40 0.97
C MET A 11 -0.61 -6.44 1.01
N TYR A 12 -0.70 -5.50 0.07
CA TYR A 12 -1.87 -4.61 -0.03
C TYR A 12 -3.15 -5.37 -0.40
N VAL A 13 -3.07 -6.38 -1.27
CA VAL A 13 -4.22 -7.26 -1.55
C VAL A 13 -4.70 -7.94 -0.27
N ASP A 14 -3.78 -8.52 0.51
CA ASP A 14 -4.11 -9.20 1.76
C ASP A 14 -4.70 -8.25 2.82
N MET A 15 -4.17 -7.02 2.90
CA MET A 15 -4.70 -5.98 3.78
C MET A 15 -6.12 -5.58 3.38
N LEU A 16 -6.38 -5.36 2.08
CA LEU A 16 -7.70 -5.02 1.57
C LEU A 16 -8.71 -6.16 1.71
N ALA A 17 -8.25 -7.41 1.74
CA ALA A 17 -9.08 -8.60 1.92
C ALA A 17 -9.44 -8.88 3.39
N GLN A 18 -8.91 -8.12 4.36
CA GLN A 18 -9.26 -8.32 5.77
C GLN A 18 -10.75 -8.07 6.01
N PRO A 19 -11.51 -9.04 6.56
CA PRO A 19 -12.96 -8.91 6.75
C PRO A 19 -13.34 -7.80 7.74
N ASP A 20 -12.39 -7.41 8.58
CA ASP A 20 -12.51 -6.39 9.61
C ASP A 20 -11.78 -5.09 9.26
N LEU A 21 -11.36 -4.89 8.00
CA LEU A 21 -10.68 -3.66 7.54
C LEU A 21 -11.38 -2.39 8.02
N ALA A 22 -12.72 -2.34 7.91
CA ALA A 22 -13.53 -1.19 8.33
C ALA A 22 -13.56 -0.92 9.84
N LYS A 23 -13.09 -1.85 10.67
CA LYS A 23 -12.99 -1.68 12.13
C LYS A 23 -11.70 -0.98 12.56
N TYR A 24 -10.68 -0.96 11.70
CA TYR A 24 -9.41 -0.35 12.03
C TYR A 24 -9.46 1.17 11.82
N ASP A 25 -8.97 1.92 12.80
CA ASP A 25 -8.74 3.35 12.65
C ASP A 25 -7.47 3.60 11.84
N LEU A 26 -7.67 3.96 10.56
CA LEU A 26 -6.61 4.31 9.62
C LEU A 26 -6.41 5.82 9.48
N SER A 27 -7.04 6.65 10.34
CA SER A 27 -6.96 8.12 10.25
C SER A 27 -5.56 8.69 10.40
N SER A 28 -4.63 7.94 11.02
CA SER A 28 -3.23 8.35 11.13
C SER A 28 -2.42 8.10 9.87
N LEU A 29 -2.94 7.33 8.91
CA LEU A 29 -2.20 6.91 7.73
C LEU A 29 -2.21 8.02 6.67
N GLU A 30 -1.02 8.48 6.29
CA GLU A 30 -0.85 9.60 5.37
C GLU A 30 -0.54 9.11 3.94
N GLY A 31 0.19 8.01 3.83
CA GLY A 31 0.58 7.44 2.55
C GLY A 31 1.18 6.04 2.65
N GLY A 32 1.74 5.57 1.54
CA GLY A 32 2.47 4.32 1.51
C GLY A 32 3.38 4.18 0.29
N ILE A 33 4.21 3.14 0.32
CA ILE A 33 5.02 2.71 -0.82
C ILE A 33 4.59 1.30 -1.22
N MET A 34 4.45 1.10 -2.54
CA MET A 34 4.24 -0.20 -3.15
C MET A 34 5.40 -0.50 -4.10
N ALA A 35 6.12 -1.59 -3.88
CA ALA A 35 7.31 -1.94 -4.66
C ALA A 35 7.56 -3.47 -4.71
N GLY A 36 8.60 -3.89 -5.43
CA GLY A 36 9.07 -5.28 -5.46
C GLY A 36 8.36 -6.20 -6.44
N SER A 37 7.22 -5.80 -7.01
CA SER A 37 6.54 -6.50 -8.11
C SER A 37 5.62 -5.55 -8.89
N PRO A 38 5.04 -5.96 -10.03
CA PRO A 38 4.14 -5.11 -10.82
C PRO A 38 2.97 -4.59 -9.99
N CYS A 39 2.72 -3.28 -10.07
CA CYS A 39 1.70 -2.59 -9.29
C CYS A 39 0.49 -2.25 -10.19
N PRO A 40 -0.62 -3.01 -10.15
CA PRO A 40 -1.78 -2.74 -11.00
C PRO A 40 -2.47 -1.44 -10.59
N ALA A 41 -2.79 -0.58 -11.56
CA ALA A 41 -3.46 0.71 -11.28
C ALA A 41 -4.79 0.55 -10.52
N GLU A 42 -5.54 -0.52 -10.81
CA GLU A 42 -6.78 -0.82 -10.08
C GLU A 42 -6.53 -1.08 -8.59
N LEU A 43 -5.46 -1.80 -8.26
CA LEU A 43 -5.08 -2.06 -6.87
C LEU A 43 -4.69 -0.76 -6.16
N VAL A 44 -3.90 0.09 -6.80
CA VAL A 44 -3.50 1.40 -6.27
C VAL A 44 -4.74 2.24 -5.94
N ASN A 45 -5.69 2.32 -6.87
CA ASN A 45 -6.94 3.06 -6.67
C ASN A 45 -7.78 2.49 -5.52
N LYS A 46 -7.86 1.16 -5.40
CA LYS A 46 -8.54 0.49 -4.27
C LYS A 46 -7.87 0.81 -2.94
N VAL A 47 -6.54 0.77 -2.86
CA VAL A 47 -5.78 1.11 -1.63
C VAL A 47 -6.06 2.56 -1.22
N VAL A 48 -5.93 3.51 -2.14
CA VAL A 48 -6.20 4.94 -1.87
C VAL A 48 -7.63 5.15 -1.39
N SER A 49 -8.60 4.49 -2.02
CA SER A 49 -10.03 4.67 -1.70
C SER A 49 -10.44 4.00 -0.39
N LEU A 50 -9.99 2.77 -0.14
CA LEU A 50 -10.44 1.96 1.00
C LEU A 50 -9.64 2.21 2.28
N MET A 51 -8.35 2.52 2.16
CA MET A 51 -7.50 2.83 3.31
C MET A 51 -7.43 4.33 3.62
N GLY A 52 -8.02 5.17 2.77
CA GLY A 52 -8.14 6.62 2.99
C GLY A 52 -6.81 7.39 2.94
N ILE A 53 -5.78 6.83 2.28
CA ILE A 53 -4.46 7.45 2.20
C ILE A 53 -4.40 8.55 1.14
N LYS A 54 -3.59 9.59 1.36
CA LYS A 54 -3.50 10.74 0.43
C LYS A 54 -2.69 10.44 -0.82
N GLY A 55 -1.80 9.45 -0.77
CA GLY A 55 -0.97 9.09 -1.91
C GLY A 55 -0.19 7.79 -1.70
N LEU A 56 0.03 7.08 -2.80
CA LEU A 56 0.83 5.86 -2.84
C LEU A 56 2.00 6.08 -3.81
N THR A 57 3.22 5.85 -3.33
CA THR A 57 4.43 5.93 -4.17
C THR A 57 4.75 4.55 -4.73
N ILE A 58 4.96 4.46 -6.03
CA ILE A 58 5.36 3.22 -6.68
C ILE A 58 6.87 3.18 -6.80
N GLY A 59 7.50 2.23 -6.11
CA GLY A 59 8.93 1.99 -6.17
C GLY A 59 9.27 0.93 -7.21
N TYR A 60 10.24 1.23 -8.07
CA TYR A 60 10.83 0.27 -9.01
C TYR A 60 12.30 0.09 -8.70
N GLY A 61 12.74 -1.16 -8.62
CA GLY A 61 14.13 -1.52 -8.37
C GLY A 61 14.27 -3.03 -8.25
N THR A 62 15.51 -3.50 -8.34
CA THR A 62 15.87 -4.89 -8.08
C THR A 62 17.08 -4.92 -7.16
N THR A 63 17.32 -6.07 -6.53
CA THR A 63 18.47 -6.28 -5.65
C THR A 63 19.80 -6.01 -6.36
N GLU A 64 19.91 -6.36 -7.64
CA GLU A 64 21.10 -6.20 -8.48
C GLU A 64 21.43 -4.73 -8.81
N ASN A 65 20.49 -3.81 -8.60
CA ASN A 65 20.66 -2.38 -8.86
C ASN A 65 20.83 -1.57 -7.56
N SER A 66 21.19 -2.23 -6.46
CA SER A 66 21.59 -1.54 -5.23
C SER A 66 22.99 -0.92 -5.40
N PRO A 67 23.24 0.28 -4.84
CA PRO A 67 24.51 1.00 -4.98
C PRO A 67 25.69 0.32 -4.27
#